data_AF-A0A2W0H5T2-F1
#
_entry.id   AF-A0A2W0H5T2-F1
#
_cell.length_a   1.000
_cell.length_b   1.000
_cell.length_c   1.000
_cell.angle_alpha   90.00
_cell.angle_beta   90.00
_cell.angle_gamma   90.00
#
_symmetry.space_group_name_H-M   'P 1'
#
loop_
_entity.id
_entity.type
_entity.pdbx_description
1 polymer ?
#
loop_
_entity_poly.entity_id
_entity_poly.type
_entity_poly.pdbx_seq_one_letter_code
_entity_poly.pdbx_strand_id
1 'polypeptide(L)'
;MKRFLLTIAALAFTLIFTACGTANDAPEENGTTGDNGDMEQDDEFDMDDEDDSTATDEMAGGDWYEDLNFSDFELEVEYNGDEYEAEYEYNNGNPEAKIEDKQGGTEEEISGQEALDELEPILSDLELNADMDEQEMIDTVLTAFNLDDNYDKFELEVEFFDEGKVEVKDE
;
A
#
# COMPACT_ATOMS: atom_id res chain seq x y z
N MET A 1 -7.65 39.60 -20.37
CA MET A 1 -8.69 38.72 -20.97
C MET A 1 -8.35 37.31 -20.53
N LYS A 2 -9.22 36.42 -20.07
CA LYS A 2 -10.66 36.38 -19.86
C LYS A 2 -10.86 35.23 -18.85
N ARG A 3 -11.59 35.52 -17.78
CA ARG A 3 -12.18 34.59 -16.80
C ARG A 3 -12.77 33.35 -17.47
N PHE A 4 -12.35 32.16 -17.04
CA PHE A 4 -13.04 30.90 -17.33
C PHE A 4 -13.77 30.44 -16.06
N LEU A 5 -15.10 30.45 -16.16
CA LEU A 5 -16.04 29.86 -15.23
C LEU A 5 -16.28 28.42 -15.71
N LEU A 6 -16.06 27.42 -14.86
CA LEU A 6 -16.51 26.05 -15.11
C LEU A 6 -17.63 25.72 -14.14
N THR A 7 -18.83 25.62 -14.70
CA THR A 7 -20.07 25.18 -14.07
C THR A 7 -20.06 23.66 -13.91
N ILE A 8 -20.11 23.18 -12.68
CA ILE A 8 -20.27 21.77 -12.31
C ILE A 8 -21.72 21.35 -12.62
N ALA A 9 -21.88 20.40 -13.54
CA ALA A 9 -23.15 19.72 -13.78
C ALA A 9 -23.28 18.57 -12.76
N ALA A 10 -24.14 18.77 -11.75
CA ALA A 10 -24.47 17.74 -10.79
C ALA A 10 -25.33 16.65 -11.43
N LEU A 11 -24.78 15.44 -11.59
CA LEU A 11 -25.51 14.25 -12.00
C LEU A 11 -25.80 13.40 -10.76
N ALA A 12 -27.03 13.48 -10.26
CA ALA A 12 -27.50 12.68 -9.13
C ALA A 12 -27.84 11.25 -9.60
N PHE A 13 -27.11 10.26 -9.09
CA PHE A 13 -27.47 8.85 -9.20
C PHE A 13 -28.15 8.39 -7.91
N THR A 14 -29.45 8.09 -7.98
CA THR A 14 -30.18 7.41 -6.92
C THR A 14 -30.19 5.91 -7.19
N LEU A 15 -29.55 5.11 -6.33
CA LEU A 15 -29.68 3.65 -6.34
C LEU A 15 -30.68 3.19 -5.27
N ILE A 16 -31.65 2.39 -5.70
CA ILE A 16 -32.65 1.76 -4.84
C ILE A 16 -32.19 0.31 -4.62
N PHE A 17 -31.77 -0.04 -3.40
CA PHE A 17 -31.50 -1.43 -3.04
C PHE A 17 -32.77 -2.12 -2.56
N THR A 18 -33.13 -3.21 -3.24
CA THR A 18 -34.17 -4.15 -2.81
C THR A 18 -33.58 -5.55 -2.84
N ALA A 19 -33.52 -6.21 -1.68
CA ALA A 19 -34.04 -7.55 -1.42
C ALA A 19 -33.29 -8.23 -0.26
N CYS A 20 -34.08 -8.64 0.74
CA CYS A 20 -33.69 -9.38 1.94
C CYS A 20 -34.42 -10.74 1.92
N GLY A 21 -33.81 -11.79 2.48
CA GLY A 21 -34.48 -13.05 2.89
C GLY A 21 -33.64 -14.30 2.57
N THR A 22 -32.80 -14.87 3.45
CA THR A 22 -33.00 -15.65 4.70
C THR A 22 -33.56 -17.08 4.54
N ALA A 23 -32.79 -18.06 5.04
CA ALA A 23 -33.13 -19.37 5.66
C ALA A 23 -32.15 -20.47 5.14
N ASN A 24 -31.10 -20.85 5.87
CA ASN A 24 -31.04 -21.77 7.03
C ASN A 24 -31.79 -23.11 6.83
N ASP A 25 -31.05 -24.22 6.73
CA ASP A 25 -31.25 -25.43 7.54
C ASP A 25 -30.07 -26.41 7.31
N ALA A 26 -29.60 -27.00 8.41
CA ALA A 26 -28.62 -28.08 8.50
C ALA A 26 -29.32 -29.22 9.31
N PRO A 27 -28.65 -30.25 9.84
CA PRO A 27 -27.58 -31.13 9.37
C PRO A 27 -28.00 -32.64 9.53
N GLU A 28 -26.98 -33.52 9.65
CA GLU A 28 -27.00 -34.89 10.22
C GLU A 28 -27.34 -36.02 9.21
N GLU A 29 -26.77 -37.22 9.21
CA GLU A 29 -26.28 -38.11 10.27
C GLU A 29 -25.38 -39.22 9.65
N ASN A 30 -24.25 -39.52 10.31
CA ASN A 30 -23.92 -40.87 10.86
C ASN A 30 -23.46 -42.04 9.97
N GLY A 31 -22.31 -42.62 10.37
CA GLY A 31 -21.86 -43.93 9.92
C GLY A 31 -20.56 -44.36 10.62
N THR A 32 -20.69 -44.97 11.80
CA THR A 32 -19.60 -45.50 12.63
C THR A 32 -19.34 -47.00 12.41
N THR A 33 -18.05 -47.37 12.50
CA THR A 33 -17.45 -48.62 13.04
C THR A 33 -17.38 -49.93 12.22
N GLY A 34 -16.12 -50.40 12.08
CA GLY A 34 -15.69 -51.81 12.23
C GLY A 34 -15.21 -52.51 10.95
N ASP A 35 -14.13 -53.29 10.87
CA ASP A 35 -13.06 -53.73 11.78
C ASP A 35 -12.10 -54.64 10.95
N ASN A 36 -10.83 -54.68 11.36
CA ASN A 36 -9.77 -55.68 11.12
C ASN A 36 -9.00 -55.82 9.78
N GLY A 37 -7.68 -55.65 9.87
CA GLY A 37 -6.67 -56.07 8.90
C GLY A 37 -5.25 -55.71 9.34
N ASP A 38 -4.69 -56.51 10.27
CA ASP A 38 -3.31 -56.51 10.76
C ASP A 38 -2.28 -56.83 9.65
N MET A 39 -1.26 -55.99 9.47
CA MET A 39 0.06 -56.37 8.92
C MET A 39 1.12 -55.28 9.22
N GLU A 40 2.02 -55.57 10.16
CA GLU A 40 3.20 -54.76 10.49
C GLU A 40 4.31 -54.88 9.43
N GLN A 41 4.83 -53.74 8.95
CA GLN A 41 6.26 -53.41 8.73
C GLN A 41 6.39 -52.23 7.76
N ASP A 42 6.91 -51.11 8.25
CA ASP A 42 8.20 -50.51 7.84
C ASP A 42 8.24 -49.00 8.09
N ASP A 43 9.33 -48.60 8.76
CA ASP A 43 9.99 -47.28 8.77
C ASP A 43 9.18 -46.05 9.25
N GLU A 44 9.38 -45.74 10.54
CA GLU A 44 9.18 -44.42 11.14
C GLU A 44 10.13 -43.39 10.47
N PHE A 45 9.62 -42.69 9.45
CA PHE A 45 10.06 -41.34 9.12
C PHE A 45 9.17 -40.37 9.89
N ASP A 46 9.66 -39.89 11.04
CA ASP A 46 9.13 -38.70 11.71
C ASP A 46 9.40 -37.49 10.80
N MET A 47 8.38 -37.06 10.08
CA MET A 47 8.25 -35.69 9.57
C MET A 47 7.16 -35.03 10.40
N ASP A 48 7.58 -34.45 11.53
CA ASP A 48 6.88 -33.33 12.15
C ASP A 48 6.93 -32.17 11.15
N ASP A 49 5.83 -31.97 10.43
CA ASP A 49 5.49 -30.69 9.80
C ASP A 49 4.01 -30.43 10.13
N GLU A 50 3.77 -30.19 11.42
CA GLU A 50 2.72 -29.27 11.82
C GLU A 50 3.15 -27.87 11.35
N ASP A 51 2.89 -27.55 10.09
CA ASP A 51 2.72 -26.16 9.64
C ASP A 51 1.40 -25.64 10.21
N ASP A 52 1.40 -25.52 11.53
CA ASP A 52 0.52 -24.65 12.28
C ASP A 52 1.07 -23.25 12.05
N SER A 53 0.65 -22.64 10.96
CA SER A 53 0.82 -21.22 10.67
C SER A 53 -0.04 -20.41 11.66
N THR A 54 0.27 -20.52 12.95
CA THR A 54 -0.17 -19.62 14.02
C THR A 54 1.05 -18.90 14.59
N ALA A 55 1.71 -18.16 13.72
CA ALA A 55 2.60 -17.08 14.12
C ALA A 55 2.01 -15.74 13.67
N THR A 56 0.78 -15.45 14.06
CA THR A 56 0.41 -14.07 14.37
C THR A 56 0.69 -13.91 15.86
N ASP A 57 1.99 -13.90 16.18
CA ASP A 57 2.43 -13.35 17.46
C ASP A 57 2.19 -11.85 17.32
N GLU A 58 1.08 -11.39 17.89
CA GLU A 58 0.77 -9.99 18.06
C GLU A 58 1.85 -9.36 18.94
N MET A 59 2.96 -8.99 18.30
CA MET A 59 3.82 -7.96 18.81
C MET A 59 2.99 -6.69 18.86
N ALA A 60 2.82 -6.16 20.06
CA ALA A 60 2.30 -4.83 20.28
C ALA A 60 3.19 -3.80 19.54
N GLY A 61 2.87 -3.55 18.28
CA GLY A 61 3.36 -2.47 17.44
C GLY A 61 2.13 -1.86 16.77
N GLY A 62 2.00 -0.54 16.83
CA GLY A 62 1.00 0.15 16.01
C GLY A 62 1.27 -0.11 14.54
N ASP A 63 0.30 0.16 13.69
CA ASP A 63 0.55 0.16 12.26
C ASP A 63 1.64 1.19 11.92
N TRP A 64 2.61 0.85 11.05
CA TRP A 64 3.81 1.68 10.78
C TRP A 64 3.47 3.12 10.34
N TYR A 65 2.35 3.29 9.65
CA TYR A 65 1.85 4.58 9.21
C TYR A 65 1.42 5.51 10.36
N GLU A 66 1.15 4.98 11.55
CA GLU A 66 0.87 5.82 12.73
C GLU A 66 2.13 6.52 13.27
N ASP A 67 3.32 6.05 12.89
CA ASP A 67 4.60 6.62 13.31
C ASP A 67 5.15 7.67 12.32
N LEU A 68 4.53 7.83 11.13
CA LEU A 68 4.92 8.84 10.15
C LEU A 68 4.53 10.25 10.62
N ASN A 69 5.30 11.25 10.18
CA ASN A 69 5.02 12.67 10.45
C ASN A 69 4.21 13.38 9.35
N PHE A 70 3.82 12.66 8.29
CA PHE A 70 3.00 13.15 7.19
C PHE A 70 1.79 12.25 6.93
N SER A 71 0.69 12.85 6.48
CA SER A 71 -0.53 12.17 6.07
C SER A 71 -0.59 11.89 4.57
N ASP A 72 0.19 12.61 3.78
CA ASP A 72 0.17 12.54 2.32
C ASP A 72 1.59 12.68 1.81
N PHE A 73 1.97 11.84 0.85
CA PHE A 73 3.26 11.83 0.17
C PHE A 73 3.03 11.45 -1.28
N GLU A 74 3.41 12.34 -2.20
CA GLU A 74 3.32 12.14 -3.64
C GLU A 74 4.67 12.51 -4.26
N LEU A 75 5.30 11.55 -4.94
CA LEU A 75 6.57 11.69 -5.64
C LEU A 75 6.36 11.36 -7.12
N GLU A 76 6.78 12.25 -8.00
CA GLU A 76 6.81 12.05 -9.46
C GLU A 76 8.21 12.42 -9.97
N VAL A 77 8.88 11.49 -10.65
CA VAL A 77 10.20 11.71 -11.25
C VAL A 77 10.22 11.24 -12.71
N GLU A 78 10.52 12.15 -13.63
CA GLU A 78 10.58 11.87 -15.07
C GLU A 78 12.03 11.72 -15.58
N TYR A 79 12.27 10.74 -16.45
CA TYR A 79 13.57 10.48 -17.10
C TYR A 79 13.42 10.20 -18.60
N ASN A 80 13.73 11.15 -19.47
CA ASN A 80 13.78 10.98 -20.92
C ASN A 80 12.54 10.26 -21.51
N GLY A 81 11.36 10.51 -20.94
CA GLY A 81 10.08 9.88 -21.33
C GLY A 81 9.69 8.62 -20.54
N ASP A 82 10.54 8.16 -19.63
CA ASP A 82 10.21 7.23 -18.54
C ASP A 82 9.74 8.04 -17.31
N GLU A 83 9.02 7.40 -16.39
CA GLU A 83 8.41 8.03 -15.21
C GLU A 83 8.40 7.04 -14.04
N TYR A 84 8.63 7.55 -12.84
CA TYR A 84 8.42 6.84 -11.57
C TYR A 84 7.49 7.67 -10.69
N GLU A 85 6.43 7.06 -10.20
CA GLU A 85 5.43 7.69 -9.33
C GLU A 85 5.22 6.84 -8.07
N ALA A 86 5.19 7.49 -6.91
CA ALA A 86 4.86 6.86 -5.63
C ALA A 86 3.91 7.76 -4.85
N GLU A 87 2.74 7.22 -4.50
CA GLU A 87 1.69 7.89 -3.75
C GLU A 87 1.41 7.14 -2.45
N TYR A 88 1.22 7.89 -1.37
CA TYR A 88 0.73 7.43 -0.08
C TYR A 88 -0.23 8.46 0.51
N GLU A 89 -1.43 8.02 0.90
CA GLU A 89 -2.42 8.84 1.61
C GLU A 89 -2.89 8.10 2.87
N TYR A 90 -2.94 8.82 3.99
CA TYR A 90 -3.55 8.37 5.24
C TYR A 90 -4.79 9.19 5.58
N ASN A 91 -5.95 8.58 5.38
CA ASN A 91 -7.24 9.22 5.64
C ASN A 91 -7.96 8.58 6.82
N ASN A 92 -7.86 9.20 8.00
CA ASN A 92 -8.68 8.84 9.17
C ASN A 92 -8.59 7.34 9.58
N GLY A 93 -7.39 6.73 9.49
CA GLY A 93 -7.18 5.32 9.81
C GLY A 93 -7.30 4.38 8.59
N ASN A 94 -7.39 4.94 7.38
CA ASN A 94 -7.38 4.19 6.13
C ASN A 94 -6.16 4.61 5.30
N PRO A 95 -5.05 3.86 5.35
CA PRO A 95 -3.91 4.08 4.47
C PRO A 95 -4.23 3.55 3.05
N GLU A 96 -3.83 4.31 2.04
CA GLU A 96 -3.86 3.94 0.63
C GLU A 96 -2.50 4.25 0.02
N ALA A 97 -2.07 3.43 -0.94
CA ALA A 97 -0.80 3.62 -1.63
C ALA A 97 -0.86 3.13 -3.07
N LYS A 98 -0.01 3.72 -3.90
CA LYS A 98 0.20 3.36 -5.30
C LYS A 98 1.67 3.56 -5.69
N ILE A 99 2.18 2.67 -6.53
CA ILE A 99 3.47 2.87 -7.21
C ILE A 99 3.25 2.58 -8.70
N GLU A 100 3.64 3.51 -9.56
CA GLU A 100 3.76 3.31 -11.00
C GLU A 100 5.24 3.43 -11.41
N ASP A 101 5.78 2.40 -12.09
CA ASP A 101 7.12 2.44 -12.67
C ASP A 101 7.02 2.19 -14.18
N LYS A 102 7.32 3.23 -14.96
CA LYS A 102 7.32 3.22 -16.43
C LYS A 102 8.73 3.17 -17.02
N GLN A 103 9.75 2.84 -16.21
CA GLN A 103 11.13 2.82 -16.68
C GLN A 103 11.46 1.63 -17.59
N GLY A 104 12.31 1.87 -18.60
CA GLY A 104 12.85 0.80 -19.44
C GLY A 104 11.84 0.17 -20.40
N GLY A 105 10.70 0.83 -20.65
CA GLY A 105 9.69 0.41 -21.63
C GLY A 105 8.75 -0.69 -21.16
N THR A 106 8.71 -0.97 -19.86
CA THR A 106 7.64 -1.74 -19.19
C THR A 106 6.87 -0.78 -18.28
N GLU A 107 5.59 -1.03 -18.09
CA GLU A 107 4.73 -0.28 -17.16
C GLU A 107 4.26 -1.29 -16.11
N GLU A 108 4.71 -1.10 -14.88
CA GLU A 108 4.30 -1.87 -13.71
C GLU A 108 3.52 -0.92 -12.78
N GLU A 109 2.34 -1.35 -12.34
CA GLU A 109 1.48 -0.61 -11.41
C GLU A 109 1.10 -1.56 -10.27
N ILE A 110 1.39 -1.16 -9.03
CA ILE A 110 0.92 -1.83 -7.81
C ILE A 110 0.13 -0.84 -6.95
N SER A 111 -0.84 -1.35 -6.18
CA SER A 111 -1.71 -0.50 -5.36
C SER A 111 -2.24 -1.24 -4.14
N GLY A 112 -2.74 -0.48 -3.16
CA GLY A 112 -3.31 -1.03 -1.94
C GLY A 112 -2.24 -1.69 -1.08
N GLN A 113 -2.52 -2.87 -0.52
CA GLN A 113 -1.60 -3.53 0.42
C GLN A 113 -0.22 -3.82 -0.19
N GLU A 114 -0.16 -4.22 -1.46
CA GLU A 114 1.12 -4.50 -2.13
C GLU A 114 2.00 -3.23 -2.21
N ALA A 115 1.41 -2.08 -2.53
CA ALA A 115 2.13 -0.81 -2.52
C ALA A 115 2.48 -0.36 -1.09
N LEU A 116 1.61 -0.58 -0.10
CA LEU A 116 1.90 -0.27 1.31
C LEU A 116 3.08 -1.09 1.83
N ASP A 117 3.15 -2.37 1.48
CA ASP A 117 4.24 -3.26 1.89
C ASP A 117 5.59 -2.82 1.27
N GLU A 118 5.58 -2.34 0.01
CA GLU A 118 6.78 -1.81 -0.66
C GLU A 118 7.21 -0.44 -0.11
N LEU A 119 6.25 0.43 0.24
CA LEU A 119 6.53 1.76 0.77
C LEU A 119 6.90 1.76 2.26
N GLU A 120 6.43 0.79 3.06
CA GLU A 120 6.72 0.70 4.50
C GLU A 120 8.21 0.92 4.83
N PRO A 121 9.16 0.15 4.27
CA PRO A 121 10.57 0.32 4.61
C PRO A 121 11.15 1.65 4.11
N ILE A 122 10.62 2.21 3.02
CA ILE A 122 11.12 3.46 2.43
C ILE A 122 10.66 4.64 3.28
N LEU A 123 9.35 4.73 3.53
CA LEU A 123 8.73 5.86 4.22
C LEU A 123 9.00 5.86 5.73
N SER A 124 9.18 4.68 6.35
CA SER A 124 9.53 4.60 7.78
C SER A 124 10.96 5.10 8.07
N ASP A 125 11.87 4.97 7.11
CA ASP A 125 13.25 5.47 7.21
C ASP A 125 13.41 6.89 6.64
N LEU A 126 12.36 7.44 6.00
CA LEU A 126 12.40 8.73 5.33
C LEU A 126 12.26 9.89 6.32
N GLU A 127 13.38 10.52 6.65
CA GLU A 127 13.41 11.70 7.54
C GLU A 127 13.16 12.99 6.76
N LEU A 128 11.89 13.37 6.56
CA LEU A 128 11.50 14.68 6.00
C LEU A 128 10.94 15.62 7.08
N ASN A 129 11.12 16.93 6.91
CA ASN A 129 10.44 17.95 7.71
C ASN A 129 10.21 19.23 6.90
N ALA A 130 9.26 20.07 7.31
CA ALA A 130 8.88 21.26 6.55
C ALA A 130 9.90 22.40 6.58
N ASP A 131 10.93 22.31 7.44
CA ASP A 131 12.01 23.29 7.56
C ASP A 131 13.23 22.96 6.67
N MET A 132 13.27 21.79 6.03
CA MET A 132 14.33 21.41 5.08
C MET A 132 14.35 22.36 3.87
N ASP A 133 15.54 22.59 3.32
CA ASP A 133 15.63 23.27 2.03
C ASP A 133 15.26 22.32 0.88
N GLU A 134 14.78 22.90 -0.22
CA GLU A 134 14.27 22.17 -1.39
C GLU A 134 15.27 21.13 -1.92
N GLN A 135 16.58 21.47 -1.97
CA GLN A 135 17.59 20.54 -2.47
C GLN A 135 17.87 19.40 -1.49
N GLU A 136 17.91 19.69 -0.18
CA GLU A 136 18.04 18.66 0.85
C GLU A 136 16.88 17.66 0.79
N MET A 137 15.65 18.13 0.54
CA MET A 137 14.49 17.25 0.36
C MET A 137 14.62 16.37 -0.89
N ILE A 138 15.00 16.95 -2.03
CA ILE A 138 15.23 16.21 -3.29
C ILE A 138 16.26 15.10 -3.07
N ASP A 139 17.44 15.45 -2.54
CA ASP A 139 18.55 14.51 -2.35
C ASP A 139 18.15 13.36 -1.40
N THR A 140 17.38 13.69 -0.35
CA THR A 140 16.88 12.72 0.64
C THR A 140 15.91 11.73 0.00
N VAL A 141 14.94 12.23 -0.77
CA VAL A 141 13.92 11.39 -1.43
C VAL A 141 14.54 10.51 -2.51
N LEU A 142 15.38 11.07 -3.39
CA LEU A 142 16.07 10.28 -4.42
C LEU A 142 16.91 9.15 -3.80
N THR A 143 17.58 9.43 -2.68
CA THR A 143 18.36 8.43 -1.96
C THR A 143 17.48 7.33 -1.37
N ALA A 144 16.37 7.68 -0.73
CA ALA A 144 15.46 6.72 -0.09
C ALA A 144 14.80 5.79 -1.12
N PHE A 145 14.38 6.33 -2.26
CA PHE A 145 13.77 5.57 -3.35
C PHE A 145 14.79 4.93 -4.29
N ASN A 146 16.09 5.15 -4.06
CA ASN A 146 17.18 4.67 -4.92
C ASN A 146 16.98 5.09 -6.40
N LEU A 147 16.61 6.35 -6.60
CA LEU A 147 16.40 7.00 -7.88
C LEU A 147 17.66 7.77 -8.31
N ASP A 148 17.83 7.99 -9.62
CA ASP A 148 19.00 8.66 -10.19
C ASP A 148 18.84 10.19 -10.11
N ASP A 149 19.95 10.93 -9.96
CA ASP A 149 19.92 12.40 -9.86
C ASP A 149 19.86 13.09 -11.23
N ASN A 150 19.93 12.35 -12.33
CA ASN A 150 19.81 12.86 -13.70
C ASN A 150 18.36 12.78 -14.22
N TYR A 151 17.42 13.30 -13.44
CA TYR A 151 16.02 13.47 -13.83
C TYR A 151 15.82 14.66 -14.77
N ASP A 152 14.75 14.63 -15.56
CA ASP A 152 14.28 15.77 -16.35
C ASP A 152 13.26 16.62 -15.57
N LYS A 153 12.49 16.00 -14.68
CA LYS A 153 11.53 16.65 -13.78
C LYS A 153 11.50 15.91 -12.46
N PHE A 154 11.49 16.65 -11.36
CA PHE A 154 11.22 16.16 -10.02
C PHE A 154 10.07 16.95 -9.42
N GLU A 155 9.06 16.26 -8.90
CA GLU A 155 7.93 16.84 -8.17
C GLU A 155 7.68 16.02 -6.90
N LEU A 156 7.62 16.71 -5.76
CA LEU A 156 7.34 16.13 -4.45
C LEU A 156 6.29 16.99 -3.75
N GLU A 157 5.23 16.35 -3.28
CA GLU A 157 4.21 16.93 -2.42
C GLU A 157 4.14 16.12 -1.11
N VAL A 158 4.14 16.83 0.02
CA VAL A 158 4.03 16.22 1.35
C VAL A 158 3.10 17.05 2.23
N GLU A 159 2.04 16.46 2.77
CA GLU A 159 1.20 17.08 3.81
C GLU A 159 1.63 16.57 5.18
N PHE A 160 2.39 17.40 5.92
CA PHE A 160 2.81 17.08 7.29
C PHE A 160 1.64 17.25 8.28
N PHE A 161 1.50 16.32 9.23
CA PHE A 161 0.42 16.38 10.24
C PHE A 161 0.43 17.69 11.07
N ASP A 162 1.62 18.20 11.37
CA ASP A 162 1.81 19.36 12.25
C ASP A 162 2.21 20.65 11.52
N GLU A 163 2.74 20.53 10.30
CA GLU A 163 3.44 21.63 9.60
C GLU A 163 2.75 22.07 8.30
N GLY A 164 1.75 21.31 7.85
CA GLY A 164 1.00 21.57 6.62
C GLY A 164 1.70 21.08 5.35
N LYS A 165 1.16 21.46 4.19
CA LYS A 165 1.67 21.08 2.88
C LYS A 165 2.99 21.77 2.48
N VAL A 166 3.93 20.97 1.99
CA VAL A 166 5.13 21.39 1.25
C VAL A 166 5.06 20.82 -0.17
N GLU A 167 5.51 21.61 -1.16
CA GLU A 167 5.56 21.24 -2.57
C GLU A 167 6.92 21.68 -3.12
N VAL A 168 7.67 20.73 -3.69
CA VAL A 168 9.00 20.94 -4.27
C VAL A 168 8.97 20.55 -5.74
N LYS A 169 9.53 21.39 -6.62
CA LYS A 169 9.58 21.16 -8.08
C LYS A 169 10.91 21.59 -8.66
N ASP A 170 11.50 20.75 -9.51
CA ASP A 170 12.73 21.04 -10.26
C ASP A 170 12.63 20.54 -11.71
N GLU A 171 13.05 21.37 -12.69
CA GLU A 171 12.96 21.16 -14.16
C GLU A 171 14.13 21.80 -14.94
#